data_AF-A0A9Q4GJ64-F1
#
_entry.id   AF-A0A9Q4GJ64-F1
#
_cell.length_a   1.000
_cell.length_b   1.000
_cell.length_c   1.000
_cell.angle_alpha   90.00
_cell.angle_beta   90.00
_cell.angle_gamma   90.00
#
_symmetry.space_group_name_H-M   'P 1'
#
loop_
_entity.id
_entity.type
_entity.pdbx_description
1 polymer ?
#
loop_
_entity_poly.entity_id
_entity_poly.type
_entity_poly.pdbx_seq_one_letter_code
_entity_poly.pdbx_strand_id
1 'polypeptide(L)'
;MRDDLTAAQSDWIAAYRFRLVVSGRLDRDALDRETDTMRNAMTGAAVDPDDEAWSSPQDAARETVATYPYAPETAALTWRNLLSGVTMQAGLLVLLASLWLFTVGWSFTLTTKTIVLAIGFTVSLTALHLAMLSHGSGRTTGFWAGALGTVAGVIGTGVMTVSTDPVPVIDVPSAVFLAVGLGLVALSWWITPDDGVLPDHERDTCDDPEQWVSRYGALLRSNYGYSPSRARQEARQLADHSLSRGETPQEEFGSPAIAAARTGGEARSLRSRSRWRLLQYAFITLVAVRVMRSGETFPMVMGVILFAGLALTIPKLWVDAGLPTLRGGDDG
;
A
#
# COMPACT_ATOMS: atom_id res chain seq x y z
N MET A 1 3.60 43.09 -0.57
CA MET A 1 4.25 43.07 0.75
C MET A 1 5.31 42.00 0.67
N ARG A 2 6.59 42.34 0.83
CA ARG A 2 7.65 41.34 1.00
C ARG A 2 7.61 40.93 2.46
N ASP A 3 7.67 39.63 2.71
CA ASP A 3 7.69 39.09 4.07
C ASP A 3 9.02 39.47 4.71
N ASP A 4 9.02 40.48 5.58
CA ASP A 4 10.18 40.96 6.33
C ASP A 4 10.45 40.05 7.53
N LEU A 5 10.54 38.74 7.31
CA LEU A 5 11.06 37.81 8.31
C LEU A 5 12.58 37.90 8.33
N THR A 6 13.17 37.94 9.52
CA THR A 6 14.61 37.70 9.65
C THR A 6 14.94 36.25 9.28
N ALA A 7 16.22 35.96 9.04
CA ALA A 7 16.67 34.59 8.79
C ALA A 7 16.31 33.66 9.96
N ALA A 8 16.52 34.12 11.20
CA ALA A 8 16.18 33.37 12.41
C ALA A 8 14.68 33.06 12.51
N GLN A 9 13.81 34.03 12.21
CA GLN A 9 12.36 33.82 12.20
C GLN A 9 11.93 32.83 11.10
N SER A 10 12.56 32.91 9.93
CA SER A 10 12.31 31.99 8.82
C SER A 10 12.71 30.55 9.19
N ASP A 11 13.86 30.38 9.82
CA ASP A 11 14.35 29.07 10.29
C ASP A 11 13.46 28.51 11.41
N TRP A 12 13.02 29.37 12.34
CA TRP A 12 12.10 28.97 13.40
C TRP A 12 10.76 28.50 12.82
N ILE A 13 10.16 29.24 11.88
CA ILE A 13 8.89 28.86 11.23
C ILE A 13 9.05 27.58 10.44
N ALA A 14 10.17 27.39 9.75
CA ALA A 14 10.47 26.14 9.04
C ALA A 14 10.57 24.96 10.01
N ALA A 15 11.23 25.15 11.17
CA ALA A 15 11.31 24.14 12.22
C ALA A 15 9.94 23.83 12.84
N TYR A 16 9.14 24.85 13.18
CA TYR A 16 7.78 24.71 13.69
C TYR A 16 6.87 23.98 12.70
N ARG A 17 6.86 24.42 11.43
CA ARG A 17 6.09 23.76 10.35
C ARG A 17 6.55 22.33 10.16
N PHE A 18 7.85 22.07 10.18
CA PHE A 18 8.38 20.71 10.13
C PHE A 18 7.87 19.88 11.31
N ARG A 19 7.82 20.44 12.53
CA ARG A 19 7.29 19.75 13.72
C ARG A 19 5.78 19.50 13.62
N LEU A 20 5.00 20.44 13.07
CA LEU A 20 3.58 20.22 12.79
C LEU A 20 3.37 19.13 11.71
N VAL A 21 4.15 19.16 10.62
CA VAL A 21 4.14 18.11 9.58
C VAL A 21 4.50 16.75 10.17
N VAL A 22 5.53 16.70 11.02
CA VAL A 22 5.96 15.47 11.69
C VAL A 22 4.92 14.99 12.70
N SER A 23 4.17 15.90 13.32
CA SER A 23 3.10 15.52 14.25
C SER A 23 2.03 14.71 13.53
N GLY A 24 1.62 15.16 12.33
CA GLY A 24 0.56 14.53 11.55
C GLY A 24 -0.86 14.98 11.94
N ARG A 25 -1.04 15.86 12.95
CA ARG A 25 -2.38 16.23 13.48
C ARG A 25 -3.18 17.18 12.61
N LEU A 26 -2.49 17.82 11.68
CA LEU A 26 -3.06 18.86 10.85
C LEU A 26 -3.09 18.37 9.41
N ASP A 27 -4.27 18.43 8.80
CA ASP A 27 -4.37 18.36 7.35
C ASP A 27 -3.62 19.54 6.71
N ARG A 28 -3.44 19.50 5.38
CA ARG A 28 -2.66 20.51 4.66
C ARG A 28 -3.19 21.94 4.89
N ASP A 29 -4.51 22.11 4.92
CA ASP A 29 -5.14 23.43 5.04
C ASP A 29 -5.00 23.96 6.47
N ALA A 30 -5.12 23.10 7.47
CA ALA A 30 -4.87 23.42 8.88
C ALA A 30 -3.38 23.72 9.12
N LEU A 31 -2.46 22.94 8.53
CA LEU A 31 -1.03 23.18 8.61
C LEU A 31 -0.65 24.53 8.00
N ASP A 32 -1.18 24.85 6.81
CA ASP A 32 -0.92 26.13 6.15
C ASP A 32 -1.50 27.29 6.98
N ARG A 33 -2.72 27.13 7.51
CA ARG A 33 -3.34 28.13 8.39
C ARG A 33 -2.56 28.37 9.68
N GLU A 34 -2.07 27.33 10.36
CA GLU A 34 -1.28 27.48 11.59
C GLU A 34 0.12 28.05 11.29
N THR A 35 0.76 27.61 10.20
CA THR A 35 2.04 28.17 9.77
C THR A 35 1.89 29.67 9.49
N ASP A 36 0.82 30.08 8.80
CA ASP A 36 0.57 31.48 8.46
C ASP A 36 0.16 32.29 9.70
N THR A 37 -0.60 31.70 10.62
CA THR A 37 -0.95 32.32 11.91
C THR A 37 0.31 32.62 12.71
N MET A 38 1.22 31.65 12.81
CA MET A 38 2.49 31.81 13.51
C MET A 38 3.41 32.81 12.81
N ARG A 39 3.46 32.79 11.47
CA ARG A 39 4.20 33.78 10.67
C ARG A 39 3.72 35.21 10.93
N ASN A 40 2.40 35.40 10.93
CA ASN A 40 1.80 36.70 11.18
C ASN A 40 2.07 37.20 12.60
N ALA A 41 2.01 36.29 13.59
CA ALA A 41 2.32 36.61 14.98
C ALA A 41 3.78 37.06 15.16
N MET A 42 4.73 36.37 14.53
CA MET A 42 6.16 36.75 14.56
C MET A 42 6.46 38.07 13.86
N THR A 43 5.78 38.35 12.75
CA THR A 43 5.94 39.61 12.01
C THR A 43 5.39 40.80 12.80
N GLY A 44 4.29 40.60 13.55
CA GLY A 44 3.65 41.65 14.34
C GLY A 44 4.32 41.95 15.68
N ALA A 45 5.08 41.01 16.25
CA ALA A 45 5.64 41.15 17.58
C ALA A 45 6.88 42.08 17.64
N ALA A 46 7.63 42.25 16.56
CA ALA A 46 8.93 42.96 16.55
C ALA A 46 9.92 42.47 17.64
N VAL A 47 9.75 41.23 18.10
CA VAL A 47 10.57 40.57 19.12
C VAL A 47 11.43 39.52 18.44
N ASP A 48 12.70 39.44 18.85
CA ASP A 48 13.64 38.44 18.37
C ASP A 48 13.17 37.04 18.81
N PRO A 49 13.08 36.02 17.92
CA PRO A 49 12.71 34.66 18.32
C PRO A 49 13.61 34.04 19.41
N ASP A 50 14.80 34.59 19.64
CA ASP A 50 15.71 34.17 20.73
C ASP A 50 15.40 34.84 22.08
N ASP A 51 14.52 35.86 22.13
CA ASP A 51 14.00 36.39 23.40
C ASP A 51 13.02 35.38 24.03
N GLU A 52 13.06 35.26 25.36
CA GLU A 52 12.22 34.35 26.20
C GLU A 52 10.70 34.42 25.93
N ALA A 53 10.24 35.36 25.11
CA ALA A 53 8.85 35.52 24.69
C ALA A 53 8.33 34.36 23.83
N TRP A 54 9.20 33.65 23.11
CA TRP A 54 8.80 32.51 22.28
C TRP A 54 9.32 31.21 22.87
N SER A 55 8.41 30.25 23.10
CA SER A 55 8.81 28.89 23.42
C SER A 55 9.57 28.28 22.24
N SER A 56 10.32 27.20 22.48
CA SER A 56 11.02 26.52 21.39
C SER A 56 10.04 26.12 20.28
N PRO A 57 10.45 26.04 19.00
CA PRO A 57 9.56 25.61 17.92
C PRO A 57 8.90 24.26 18.18
N GLN A 58 9.54 23.43 19.02
CA GLN A 58 9.04 22.12 19.44
C GLN A 58 7.90 22.26 20.45
N ASP A 59 8.05 23.13 21.44
CA ASP A 59 7.04 23.37 22.46
C ASP A 59 5.81 24.07 21.87
N ALA A 60 6.02 25.09 21.04
CA ALA A 60 4.96 25.77 20.32
C ALA A 60 4.18 24.80 19.42
N ALA A 61 4.87 23.92 18.69
CA ALA A 61 4.23 22.90 17.87
C ALA A 61 3.44 21.91 18.74
N ARG A 62 4.01 21.48 19.88
CA ARG A 62 3.35 20.56 20.81
C ARG A 62 2.07 21.15 21.40
N GLU A 63 2.09 22.42 21.77
CA GLU A 63 0.92 23.15 22.29
C GLU A 63 -0.16 23.31 21.22
N THR A 64 0.23 23.71 20.00
CA THR A 64 -0.68 23.77 18.84
C THR A 64 -1.35 22.42 18.62
N VAL A 65 -0.56 21.36 18.53
CA VAL A 65 -1.00 19.97 18.35
C VAL A 65 -1.90 19.48 19.49
N ALA A 66 -1.77 20.01 20.70
CA ALA A 66 -2.65 19.68 21.83
C ALA A 66 -4.05 20.30 21.70
N THR A 67 -4.19 21.41 20.98
CA THR A 67 -5.49 22.09 20.78
C THR A 67 -6.36 21.49 19.67
N TYR A 68 -5.78 20.68 18.78
CA TYR A 68 -6.54 19.99 17.72
C TYR A 68 -7.16 18.68 18.24
N PRO A 69 -8.50 18.53 18.23
CA PRO A 69 -9.15 17.31 18.66
C PRO A 69 -8.79 16.15 17.73
N TYR A 70 -8.26 15.08 18.31
CA TYR A 70 -7.88 13.84 17.63
C TYR A 70 -9.10 13.19 16.99
N ALA A 71 -9.27 13.38 15.68
CA ALA A 71 -10.29 12.72 14.87
C ALA A 71 -9.74 11.36 14.45
N PRO A 72 -10.29 10.25 14.96
CA PRO A 72 -9.51 9.05 14.94
C PRO A 72 -9.97 8.33 13.64
N GLU A 73 -9.23 8.51 12.55
CA GLU A 73 -9.40 7.74 11.32
C GLU A 73 -8.35 6.64 11.25
N THR A 74 -8.82 5.41 11.20
CA THR A 74 -7.96 4.23 11.18
C THR A 74 -7.47 4.18 9.75
N ALA A 75 -6.28 3.63 9.53
CA ALA A 75 -5.95 2.97 8.26
C ALA A 75 -6.86 1.75 8.02
N ALA A 76 -8.17 1.92 8.22
CA ALA A 76 -9.20 1.08 7.68
C ALA A 76 -8.97 1.04 6.18
N LEU A 77 -9.13 -0.13 5.57
CA LEU A 77 -9.32 -0.20 4.14
C LEU A 77 -10.40 0.82 3.77
N THR A 78 -10.00 1.97 3.25
CA THR A 78 -10.95 2.93 2.72
C THR A 78 -11.63 2.23 1.55
N TRP A 79 -12.93 2.43 1.38
CA TRP A 79 -13.66 1.91 0.23
C TRP A 79 -12.95 2.28 -1.08
N ARG A 80 -12.24 3.42 -1.08
CA ARG A 80 -11.43 3.93 -2.19
C ARG A 80 -10.19 3.08 -2.47
N ASN A 81 -9.46 2.63 -1.44
CA ASN A 81 -8.33 1.69 -1.60
C ASN A 81 -8.80 0.33 -2.13
N LEU A 82 -9.94 -0.15 -1.63
CA LEU A 82 -10.56 -1.38 -2.12
C LEU A 82 -11.00 -1.22 -3.58
N LEU A 83 -11.67 -0.12 -3.91
CA LEU A 83 -12.13 0.17 -5.26
C LEU A 83 -10.95 0.30 -6.24
N SER A 84 -9.88 1.02 -5.87
CA SER A 84 -8.68 1.11 -6.69
C SER A 84 -8.05 -0.26 -6.94
N GLY A 85 -7.87 -1.07 -5.90
CA GLY A 85 -7.30 -2.42 -6.02
C GLY A 85 -8.12 -3.33 -6.93
N VAL A 86 -9.44 -3.35 -6.76
CA VAL A 86 -10.37 -4.13 -7.62
C VAL A 86 -10.34 -3.64 -9.05
N THR A 87 -10.36 -2.32 -9.27
CA THR A 87 -10.37 -1.72 -10.60
C THR A 87 -9.06 -2.01 -11.33
N MET A 88 -7.91 -1.94 -10.64
CA MET A 88 -6.60 -2.28 -11.19
C MET A 88 -6.54 -3.75 -11.61
N GLN A 89 -7.04 -4.66 -10.77
CA GLN A 89 -7.07 -6.10 -11.07
C GLN A 89 -7.98 -6.41 -12.25
N ALA A 90 -9.19 -5.86 -12.26
CA ALA A 90 -10.13 -6.01 -13.36
C ALA A 90 -9.50 -5.47 -14.66
N GLY A 91 -8.86 -4.30 -14.62
CA GLY A 91 -8.16 -3.72 -15.77
C GLY A 91 -7.06 -4.62 -16.30
N LEU A 92 -6.19 -5.16 -15.43
CA LEU A 92 -5.13 -6.07 -15.83
C LEU A 92 -5.65 -7.38 -16.43
N LEU A 93 -6.71 -7.96 -15.86
CA LEU A 93 -7.33 -9.17 -16.40
C LEU A 93 -7.95 -8.92 -17.78
N VAL A 94 -8.66 -7.81 -17.94
CA VAL A 94 -9.25 -7.42 -19.23
C VAL A 94 -8.15 -7.14 -20.25
N LEU A 95 -7.04 -6.52 -19.86
CA LEU A 95 -5.87 -6.33 -20.73
C LEU A 95 -5.29 -7.66 -21.20
N LEU A 96 -5.02 -8.59 -20.27
CA LEU A 96 -4.49 -9.92 -20.61
C LEU A 96 -5.46 -10.70 -21.51
N ALA A 97 -6.75 -10.66 -21.21
CA ALA A 97 -7.79 -11.27 -22.04
C ALA A 97 -7.83 -10.62 -23.43
N SER A 98 -7.74 -9.29 -23.53
CA SER A 98 -7.74 -8.58 -24.82
C SER A 98 -6.54 -8.97 -25.69
N LEU A 99 -5.34 -9.08 -25.09
CA LEU A 99 -4.14 -9.53 -25.79
C LEU A 99 -4.31 -10.95 -26.35
N TRP A 100 -4.93 -11.83 -25.57
CA TRP A 100 -5.28 -13.17 -26.05
C TRP A 100 -6.30 -13.12 -27.18
N LEU A 101 -7.38 -12.35 -27.05
CA LEU A 101 -8.41 -12.22 -28.08
C LEU A 101 -7.82 -11.78 -29.42
N PHE A 102 -6.88 -10.85 -29.42
CA PHE A 102 -6.16 -10.43 -30.64
C PHE A 102 -5.37 -11.56 -31.32
N THR A 103 -4.98 -12.62 -30.59
CA THR A 103 -4.34 -13.80 -31.20
C THR A 103 -5.35 -14.73 -31.89
N VAL A 104 -6.61 -14.69 -31.46
CA VAL A 104 -7.69 -15.54 -31.98
C VAL A 104 -8.46 -14.84 -33.10
N GLY A 105 -8.61 -13.51 -33.03
CA GLY A 105 -9.30 -12.72 -34.05
C GLY A 105 -9.51 -11.26 -33.68
N TRP A 106 -10.09 -10.52 -34.63
CA TRP A 106 -10.40 -9.09 -34.46
C TRP A 106 -11.75 -8.84 -33.78
N SER A 107 -12.62 -9.83 -33.75
CA SER A 107 -13.90 -9.81 -33.02
C SER A 107 -14.03 -11.03 -32.13
N PHE A 108 -14.79 -10.85 -31.05
CA PHE A 108 -15.12 -11.89 -30.09
C PHE A 108 -16.60 -11.84 -29.78
N THR A 109 -17.27 -12.96 -30.00
CA THR A 109 -18.68 -13.10 -29.63
C THR A 109 -18.78 -13.33 -28.14
N LEU A 110 -19.23 -12.29 -27.43
CA LEU A 110 -19.53 -12.35 -26.02
C LEU A 110 -20.72 -13.29 -25.81
N THR A 111 -20.53 -14.32 -25.00
CA THR A 111 -21.58 -15.27 -24.62
C THR A 111 -21.95 -15.10 -23.15
N THR A 112 -23.16 -15.52 -22.78
CA THR A 112 -23.58 -15.65 -21.36
C THR A 112 -22.53 -16.36 -20.51
N LYS A 113 -21.98 -17.47 -21.02
CA LYS A 113 -20.92 -18.25 -20.38
C LYS A 113 -19.64 -17.43 -20.11
N THR A 114 -19.22 -16.61 -21.07
CA THR A 114 -18.03 -15.74 -20.91
C THR A 114 -18.27 -14.63 -19.90
N ILE A 115 -19.49 -14.10 -19.81
CA ILE A 115 -19.87 -13.10 -18.81
C ILE A 115 -19.81 -13.71 -17.40
N VAL A 116 -20.41 -14.89 -17.21
CA VAL A 116 -20.38 -15.62 -15.93
C VAL A 116 -18.95 -15.89 -15.48
N LEU A 117 -18.10 -16.36 -16.40
CA LEU A 117 -16.67 -16.55 -16.14
C LEU A 117 -15.98 -15.26 -15.70
N ALA A 118 -16.18 -14.17 -16.43
CA ALA A 118 -15.53 -12.89 -16.14
C ALA A 118 -15.93 -12.35 -14.76
N ILE A 119 -17.22 -12.37 -14.42
CA ILE A 119 -17.73 -11.93 -13.11
C ILE A 119 -17.15 -12.82 -12.01
N GLY A 120 -17.26 -14.13 -12.19
CA GLY A 120 -16.81 -15.12 -11.21
C GLY A 120 -15.33 -15.00 -10.87
N PHE A 121 -14.47 -14.92 -11.90
CA PHE A 121 -13.03 -14.72 -11.71
C PHE A 121 -12.70 -13.39 -11.03
N THR A 122 -13.39 -12.31 -11.39
CA THR A 122 -13.16 -10.99 -10.78
C THR A 122 -13.50 -11.01 -9.29
N VAL A 123 -14.62 -11.63 -8.91
CA VAL A 123 -15.02 -11.78 -7.51
C VAL A 123 -14.02 -12.65 -6.74
N SER A 124 -13.62 -13.79 -7.29
CA SER A 124 -12.64 -14.68 -6.66
C SER A 124 -11.28 -14.01 -6.45
N LEU A 125 -10.78 -13.28 -7.44
CA LEU A 125 -9.49 -12.57 -7.33
C LEU A 125 -9.57 -11.41 -6.34
N THR A 126 -10.69 -10.71 -6.29
CA THR A 126 -10.95 -9.68 -5.28
C THR A 126 -10.93 -10.28 -3.87
N ALA A 127 -11.64 -11.40 -3.65
CA ALA A 127 -11.64 -12.10 -2.37
C ALA A 127 -10.24 -12.57 -1.96
N LEU A 128 -9.45 -13.08 -2.91
CA LEU A 128 -8.07 -13.50 -2.69
C LEU A 128 -7.18 -12.32 -2.32
N HIS A 129 -7.36 -11.19 -2.98
CA HIS A 129 -6.62 -9.98 -2.68
C HIS A 129 -6.91 -9.47 -1.27
N LEU A 130 -8.18 -9.44 -0.87
CA LEU A 130 -8.58 -9.07 0.48
C LEU A 130 -8.04 -10.07 1.52
N ALA A 131 -7.98 -11.36 1.19
CA ALA A 131 -7.35 -12.36 2.04
C ALA A 131 -5.87 -12.03 2.29
N MET A 132 -5.12 -11.74 1.22
CA MET A 132 -3.70 -11.40 1.30
C MET A 132 -3.46 -10.11 2.09
N LEU A 133 -4.29 -9.08 1.89
CA LEU A 133 -4.22 -7.84 2.68
C LEU A 133 -4.49 -8.10 4.17
N SER A 134 -5.50 -8.93 4.47
CA SER A 134 -5.84 -9.32 5.84
C SER A 134 -4.69 -10.07 6.51
N HIS A 135 -4.04 -10.99 5.78
CA HIS A 135 -2.86 -11.70 6.27
C HIS A 135 -1.70 -10.76 6.61
N GLY A 136 -1.41 -9.80 5.72
CA GLY A 136 -0.38 -8.78 5.95
C GLY A 136 -0.64 -7.91 7.19
N SER A 137 -1.90 -7.72 7.57
CA SER A 137 -2.30 -7.02 8.80
C SER A 137 -2.34 -7.90 10.06
N GLY A 138 -1.95 -9.19 9.97
CA GLY A 138 -2.02 -10.13 11.10
C GLY A 138 -3.43 -10.62 11.44
N ARG A 139 -4.45 -10.30 10.63
CA ARG A 139 -5.85 -10.71 10.84
C ARG A 139 -6.10 -12.06 10.20
N THR A 140 -5.74 -13.12 10.91
CA THR A 140 -5.85 -14.53 10.45
C THR A 140 -7.27 -14.91 10.04
N THR A 141 -8.29 -14.42 10.74
CA THR A 141 -9.71 -14.63 10.40
C THR A 141 -10.08 -14.00 9.05
N GLY A 142 -9.61 -12.78 8.76
CA GLY A 142 -9.86 -12.12 7.47
C GLY A 142 -9.19 -12.85 6.31
N PHE A 143 -7.98 -13.39 6.53
CA PHE A 143 -7.30 -14.23 5.55
C PHE A 143 -8.13 -15.49 5.21
N TRP A 144 -8.54 -16.25 6.23
CA TRP A 144 -9.31 -17.47 5.99
C TRP A 144 -10.67 -17.20 5.36
N ALA A 145 -11.36 -16.14 5.77
CA ALA A 145 -12.62 -15.73 5.15
C ALA A 145 -12.46 -15.39 3.66
N GLY A 146 -11.43 -14.62 3.29
CA GLY A 146 -11.17 -14.28 1.88
C GLY A 146 -10.69 -15.49 1.07
N ALA A 147 -9.88 -16.38 1.66
CA ALA A 147 -9.42 -17.61 1.01
C ALA A 147 -10.59 -18.57 0.73
N LEU A 148 -11.47 -18.79 1.72
CA LEU A 148 -12.69 -19.58 1.54
C LEU A 148 -13.63 -18.94 0.52
N GLY A 149 -13.79 -17.61 0.56
CA GLY A 149 -14.55 -16.87 -0.45
C GLY A 149 -13.99 -17.04 -1.87
N THR A 150 -12.67 -17.06 -2.01
CA THR A 150 -11.99 -17.33 -3.29
C THR A 150 -12.33 -18.72 -3.82
N VAL A 151 -12.18 -19.75 -2.97
CA VAL A 151 -12.46 -21.15 -3.32
C VAL A 151 -13.92 -21.33 -3.69
N ALA A 152 -14.84 -20.81 -2.87
CA ALA A 152 -16.27 -20.85 -3.14
C ALA A 152 -16.63 -20.13 -4.45
N GLY A 153 -16.01 -18.97 -4.71
CA GLY A 153 -16.18 -18.23 -5.97
C GLY A 153 -15.71 -19.03 -7.18
N VAL A 154 -14.54 -19.68 -7.10
CA VAL A 154 -14.01 -20.49 -8.22
C VAL A 154 -14.91 -21.70 -8.49
N ILE A 155 -15.32 -22.41 -7.44
CA ILE A 155 -16.22 -23.56 -7.56
C ILE A 155 -17.58 -23.12 -8.12
N GLY A 156 -18.17 -22.07 -7.55
CA GLY A 156 -19.46 -21.53 -8.00
C GLY A 156 -19.42 -21.06 -9.45
N THR A 157 -18.35 -20.38 -9.84
CA THR A 157 -18.10 -19.98 -11.23
C THR A 157 -18.00 -21.20 -12.15
N GLY A 158 -17.26 -22.22 -11.74
CA GLY A 158 -17.14 -23.49 -12.49
C GLY A 158 -18.48 -24.18 -12.68
N VAL A 159 -19.26 -24.32 -11.61
CA VAL A 159 -20.62 -24.91 -11.66
C VAL A 159 -21.51 -24.11 -12.59
N MET A 160 -21.60 -22.79 -12.42
CA MET A 160 -22.43 -21.95 -13.30
C MET A 160 -21.96 -22.00 -14.75
N THR A 161 -20.66 -22.05 -15.00
CA THR A 161 -20.09 -22.13 -16.36
C THR A 161 -20.44 -23.45 -17.05
N VAL A 162 -20.52 -24.55 -16.30
CA VAL A 162 -20.94 -25.87 -16.83
C VAL A 162 -22.44 -25.90 -17.09
N SER A 163 -23.23 -25.30 -16.20
CA SER A 163 -24.70 -25.30 -16.28
C SER A 163 -25.30 -24.23 -17.20
N THR A 164 -24.50 -23.27 -17.66
CA THR A 164 -24.96 -22.17 -18.52
C THR A 164 -24.67 -22.48 -19.98
N ASP A 165 -25.74 -22.57 -20.78
CA ASP A 165 -25.61 -22.68 -22.22
C ASP A 165 -24.97 -21.41 -22.80
N PRO A 166 -24.03 -21.54 -23.76
CA PRO A 166 -23.38 -20.40 -24.39
C PRO A 166 -24.35 -19.73 -25.37
N VAL A 167 -25.15 -18.79 -24.88
CA VAL A 167 -26.02 -17.96 -25.71
C VAL A 167 -25.20 -16.74 -26.19
N PRO A 168 -25.07 -16.51 -27.50
CA PRO A 168 -24.41 -15.32 -28.01
C PRO A 168 -25.22 -14.08 -27.64
N VAL A 169 -24.52 -13.08 -27.08
CA VAL A 169 -25.12 -11.81 -26.64
C VAL A 169 -24.82 -10.72 -27.65
N ILE A 170 -23.54 -10.53 -27.97
CA ILE A 170 -23.07 -9.47 -28.87
C ILE A 170 -21.68 -9.82 -29.42
N ASP A 171 -21.41 -9.44 -30.66
CA ASP A 171 -20.06 -9.51 -31.22
C ASP A 171 -19.31 -8.21 -30.95
N VAL A 172 -18.16 -8.30 -30.28
CA VAL A 172 -17.42 -7.15 -29.78
C VAL A 172 -16.03 -7.14 -30.39
N PRO A 173 -15.58 -6.02 -31.01
CA PRO A 173 -14.21 -5.92 -31.48
C PRO A 173 -13.20 -6.07 -30.32
N SER A 174 -12.13 -6.84 -30.54
CA SER A 174 -11.07 -7.08 -29.54
C SER A 174 -10.44 -5.77 -29.01
N ALA A 175 -10.41 -4.72 -29.85
CA ALA A 175 -9.95 -3.39 -29.49
C ALA A 175 -10.77 -2.72 -28.37
N VAL A 176 -12.07 -3.06 -28.24
CA VAL A 176 -12.92 -2.54 -27.16
C VAL A 176 -12.45 -3.08 -25.81
N PHE A 177 -12.11 -4.37 -25.73
CA PHE A 177 -11.58 -4.94 -24.48
C PHE A 177 -10.25 -4.30 -24.10
N LEU A 178 -9.36 -4.06 -25.07
CA LEU A 178 -8.10 -3.37 -24.81
C LEU A 178 -8.34 -1.95 -24.26
N ALA A 179 -9.24 -1.19 -24.88
CA ALA A 179 -9.60 0.15 -24.42
C ALA A 179 -10.22 0.13 -23.01
N VAL A 180 -11.12 -0.80 -22.71
CA VAL A 180 -11.70 -0.98 -21.38
C VAL A 180 -10.63 -1.34 -20.34
N GLY A 181 -9.74 -2.28 -20.67
CA GLY A 181 -8.65 -2.68 -19.79
C GLY A 181 -7.71 -1.52 -19.45
N LEU A 182 -7.29 -0.74 -20.45
CA LEU A 182 -6.48 0.47 -20.26
C LEU A 182 -7.24 1.53 -19.44
N GLY A 183 -8.53 1.74 -19.75
CA GLY A 183 -9.38 2.67 -19.02
C GLY A 183 -9.53 2.33 -17.55
N LEU A 184 -9.71 1.04 -17.21
CA LEU A 184 -9.76 0.56 -15.83
C LEU A 184 -8.42 0.75 -15.10
N VAL A 185 -7.28 0.45 -15.75
CA VAL A 185 -5.96 0.70 -15.15
C VAL A 185 -5.75 2.20 -14.90
N ALA A 186 -6.05 3.06 -15.87
CA ALA A 186 -5.94 4.50 -15.72
C ALA A 186 -6.88 5.04 -14.63
N LEU A 187 -8.13 4.54 -14.59
CA LEU A 187 -9.09 4.87 -13.55
C LEU A 187 -8.59 4.43 -12.17
N SER A 188 -7.96 3.26 -12.06
CA SER A 188 -7.37 2.81 -10.79
C SER A 188 -6.30 3.77 -10.30
N TRP A 189 -5.43 4.28 -11.19
CA TRP A 189 -4.42 5.28 -10.83
C TRP A 189 -5.05 6.61 -10.41
N TRP A 190 -6.12 7.04 -11.07
CA TRP A 190 -6.84 8.26 -10.71
C TRP A 190 -7.58 8.15 -9.35
N ILE A 191 -8.11 6.96 -9.04
CA ILE A 191 -8.81 6.70 -7.77
C ILE A 191 -7.81 6.45 -6.64
N THR A 192 -6.62 5.90 -6.92
CA THR A 192 -5.59 5.64 -5.90
C THR A 192 -5.25 6.95 -5.19
N PRO A 193 -5.38 7.02 -3.85
CA PRO A 193 -4.92 8.19 -3.11
C PRO A 193 -3.44 8.43 -3.41
N ASP A 194 -3.03 9.67 -3.60
CA ASP A 194 -1.60 9.97 -3.75
C ASP A 194 -0.85 9.43 -2.52
N ASP A 195 0.05 8.47 -2.75
CA ASP A 195 0.91 7.82 -1.74
C ASP A 195 1.79 8.83 -0.95
N GLY A 196 1.72 10.13 -1.28
CA GLY A 196 2.32 11.22 -0.52
C GLY A 196 1.57 11.59 0.76
N VAL A 197 0.32 11.13 0.91
CA VAL A 197 -0.38 11.18 2.20
C VAL A 197 0.09 9.95 2.98
N LEU A 198 1.12 10.15 3.81
CA LEU A 198 1.47 9.19 4.86
C LEU A 198 0.16 8.76 5.52
N PRO A 199 -0.17 7.44 5.58
CA PRO A 199 -1.35 6.98 6.30
C PRO A 199 -1.37 7.65 7.66
N ASP A 200 -2.50 8.19 8.13
CA ASP A 200 -2.60 8.85 9.45
C ASP A 200 -1.92 7.99 10.52
N HIS A 201 -0.65 8.31 10.79
CA HIS A 201 0.27 7.54 11.63
C HIS A 201 0.08 7.89 13.11
N GLU A 202 -0.88 8.75 13.38
CA GLU A 202 -1.18 9.34 14.67
C GLU A 202 -1.87 8.38 15.64
N ARG A 203 -2.42 7.27 15.13
CA ARG A 203 -3.06 6.26 15.97
C ARG A 203 -2.12 5.23 16.56
N ASP A 204 -0.80 5.36 16.37
CA ASP A 204 0.17 4.34 16.76
C ASP A 204 0.98 4.75 18.01
N THR A 205 0.34 5.38 19.01
CA THR A 205 0.92 5.46 20.35
C THR A 205 0.91 4.06 20.96
N CYS A 206 2.08 3.43 20.97
CA CYS A 206 2.33 2.21 21.74
C CYS A 206 2.91 2.62 23.09
N ASP A 207 2.07 2.60 24.13
CA ASP A 207 2.54 2.78 25.51
C ASP A 207 3.45 1.63 25.96
N ASP A 208 3.33 0.48 25.30
CA ASP A 208 4.19 -0.69 25.50
C ASP A 208 5.39 -0.66 24.53
N PRO A 209 6.64 -0.57 25.05
CA PRO A 209 7.86 -0.62 24.25
C PRO A 209 7.98 -1.88 23.40
N GLU A 210 7.53 -3.05 23.87
CA GLU A 210 7.61 -4.29 23.11
C GLU A 210 6.67 -4.25 21.89
N GLN A 211 5.48 -3.69 22.09
CA GLN A 211 4.51 -3.49 21.02
C GLN A 211 5.02 -2.48 19.99
N TRP A 212 5.67 -1.41 20.44
CA TRP A 212 6.31 -0.40 19.58
C TRP A 212 7.36 -1.04 18.67
N VAL A 213 8.27 -1.83 19.24
CA VAL A 213 9.36 -2.53 18.53
C VAL A 213 8.80 -3.53 17.52
N SER A 214 7.76 -4.28 17.90
CA SER A 214 7.06 -5.22 17.02
C SER A 214 6.42 -4.51 15.82
N ARG A 215 5.72 -3.38 16.04
CA ARG A 215 5.11 -2.58 14.97
C ARG A 215 6.16 -1.95 14.06
N TYR A 216 7.23 -1.37 14.62
CA TYR A 216 8.35 -0.82 13.84
C TYR A 216 8.97 -1.86 12.92
N GLY A 217 9.27 -3.06 13.45
CA GLY A 217 9.79 -4.17 12.64
C GLY A 217 8.81 -4.65 11.58
N ALA A 218 7.50 -4.64 11.86
CA ALA A 218 6.48 -4.95 10.86
C ALA A 218 6.44 -3.91 9.73
N LEU A 219 6.55 -2.62 10.06
CA LEU A 219 6.57 -1.51 9.10
C LEU A 219 7.82 -1.52 8.21
N LEU A 220 9.00 -1.82 8.76
CA LEU A 220 10.22 -1.99 7.97
C LEU A 220 10.08 -3.10 6.92
N ARG A 221 9.42 -4.22 7.28
CA ARG A 221 9.15 -5.32 6.32
C ARG A 221 8.11 -4.90 5.29
N SER A 222 6.94 -4.47 5.76
CA SER A 222 5.78 -4.23 4.92
C SER A 222 5.97 -3.03 4.00
N ASN A 223 6.56 -1.93 4.48
CA ASN A 223 6.66 -0.65 3.75
C ASN A 223 8.03 -0.41 3.11
N TYR A 224 9.11 -0.91 3.72
CA TYR A 224 10.49 -0.65 3.26
C TYR A 224 11.21 -1.89 2.72
N GLY A 225 10.61 -3.07 2.82
CA GLY A 225 11.11 -4.29 2.17
C GLY A 225 12.35 -4.88 2.84
N TYR A 226 12.55 -4.59 4.12
CA TYR A 226 13.60 -5.22 4.91
C TYR A 226 13.32 -6.72 5.04
N SER A 227 14.38 -7.53 5.01
CA SER A 227 14.23 -8.95 5.34
C SER A 227 13.79 -9.12 6.80
N PRO A 228 13.12 -10.22 7.19
CA PRO A 228 12.69 -10.43 8.57
C PRO A 228 13.84 -10.36 9.59
N SER A 229 15.02 -10.89 9.25
CA SER A 229 16.21 -10.81 10.11
C SER A 229 16.71 -9.39 10.27
N ARG A 230 16.79 -8.62 9.18
CA ARG A 230 17.25 -7.23 9.21
C ARG A 230 16.27 -6.34 9.97
N ALA A 231 14.97 -6.45 9.70
CA ALA A 231 13.96 -5.68 10.42
C ALA A 231 14.00 -5.96 11.94
N ARG A 232 14.20 -7.22 12.36
CA ARG A 232 14.38 -7.56 13.78
C ARG A 232 15.66 -6.97 14.36
N GLN A 233 16.76 -6.99 13.61
CA GLN A 233 18.03 -6.42 14.04
C GLN A 233 17.91 -4.90 14.27
N GLU A 234 17.34 -4.17 13.32
CA GLU A 234 17.12 -2.72 13.42
C GLU A 234 16.18 -2.39 14.59
N ALA A 235 15.10 -3.16 14.76
CA ALA A 235 14.15 -2.98 15.85
C ALA A 235 14.80 -3.19 17.22
N ARG A 236 15.68 -4.19 17.35
CA ARG A 236 16.48 -4.40 18.58
C ARG A 236 17.48 -3.28 18.82
N GLN A 237 18.18 -2.82 17.80
CA GLN A 237 19.15 -1.72 17.94
C GLN A 237 18.49 -0.42 18.42
N LEU A 238 17.31 -0.07 17.90
CA LEU A 238 16.56 1.08 18.41
C LEU A 238 16.08 0.86 19.85
N ALA A 239 15.56 -0.32 20.18
CA ALA A 239 15.11 -0.64 21.53
C ALA A 239 16.26 -0.56 22.56
N ASP A 240 17.42 -1.11 22.21
CA ASP A 240 18.63 -1.06 23.04
C ASP A 240 19.12 0.38 23.21
N HIS A 241 19.01 1.21 22.16
CA HIS A 241 19.36 2.63 22.22
C HIS A 241 18.46 3.41 23.18
N SER A 242 17.13 3.25 23.09
CA SER A 242 16.19 3.94 24.00
C SER A 242 16.38 3.50 25.45
N LEU A 243 16.60 2.20 25.67
CA LEU A 243 16.90 1.67 27.00
C LEU A 243 18.19 2.27 27.57
N SER A 244 19.22 2.47 26.74
CA SER A 244 20.48 3.09 27.16
C SER A 244 20.34 4.57 27.58
N ARG A 245 19.32 5.26 27.07
CA ARG A 245 19.00 6.65 27.42
C ARG A 245 17.95 6.79 28.53
N GLY A 246 17.31 5.70 28.92
CA GLY A 246 16.24 5.71 29.92
C GLY A 246 14.94 6.33 29.43
N GLU A 247 14.75 6.45 28.11
CA GLU A 247 13.54 6.97 27.47
C GLU A 247 12.74 5.82 26.85
N THR A 248 11.44 5.99 26.67
CA THR A 248 10.66 5.03 25.88
C THR A 248 10.96 5.21 24.39
N PRO A 249 10.89 4.14 23.56
CA PRO A 249 11.09 4.26 22.12
C PRO A 249 10.16 5.30 21.45
N GLN A 250 8.95 5.46 22.00
CA GLN A 250 7.97 6.43 21.53
C GLN A 250 8.39 7.88 21.80
N GLU A 251 8.99 8.15 22.97
CA GLU A 251 9.47 9.49 23.33
C GLU A 251 10.70 9.87 22.49
N GLU A 252 11.64 8.94 22.31
CA GLU A 252 12.88 9.20 21.59
C GLU A 252 12.68 9.30 20.07
N PHE A 253 11.97 8.32 19.49
CA PHE A 253 11.88 8.17 18.03
C PHE A 253 10.54 8.58 17.43
N GLY A 254 9.54 8.88 18.26
CA GLY A 254 8.17 9.13 17.82
C GLY A 254 7.42 7.83 17.53
N SER A 255 6.37 7.90 16.71
CA SER A 255 5.60 6.70 16.36
C SER A 255 6.46 5.68 15.59
N PRO A 256 6.15 4.37 15.68
CA PRO A 256 6.85 3.33 14.92
C PRO A 256 6.92 3.62 13.42
N ALA A 257 5.91 4.30 12.87
CA ALA A 257 5.86 4.70 11.47
C ALA A 257 6.81 5.84 11.12
N ILE A 258 6.94 6.85 11.98
CA ILE A 258 7.91 7.94 11.81
C ILE A 258 9.33 7.38 11.90
N ALA A 259 9.59 6.54 12.90
CA ALA A 259 10.88 5.87 13.04
C ALA A 259 11.18 5.01 11.80
N ALA A 260 10.22 4.20 11.33
CA ALA A 260 10.40 3.37 10.15
C ALA A 260 10.59 4.21 8.87
N ALA A 261 9.95 5.37 8.75
CA ALA A 261 10.13 6.30 7.64
C ALA A 261 11.50 6.97 7.64
N ARG A 262 12.04 7.32 8.81
CA ARG A 262 13.41 7.82 8.94
C ARG A 262 14.43 6.75 8.55
N THR A 263 14.34 5.56 9.13
CA THR A 263 15.25 4.45 8.84
C THR A 263 15.11 3.96 7.40
N GLY A 264 13.87 3.88 6.91
CA GLY A 264 13.54 3.38 5.58
C GLY A 264 13.73 4.39 4.45
N GLY A 265 13.76 5.69 4.76
CA GLY A 265 14.01 6.77 3.79
C GLY A 265 15.38 6.68 3.12
N GLU A 266 16.37 6.11 3.80
CA GLU A 266 17.69 5.80 3.25
C GLU A 266 17.68 4.51 2.40
N ALA A 267 16.78 3.58 2.70
CA ALA A 267 16.67 2.29 2.04
C ALA A 267 15.64 2.32 0.90
N ARG A 268 16.09 2.77 -0.27
CA ARG A 268 15.43 2.61 -1.59
C ARG A 268 13.99 3.11 -1.67
N SER A 269 13.84 4.25 -2.33
CA SER A 269 12.58 4.88 -2.75
C SER A 269 11.43 3.90 -3.05
N LEU A 270 10.24 4.23 -2.56
CA LEU A 270 8.95 3.62 -2.89
C LEU A 270 8.76 3.45 -4.42
N ARG A 271 9.42 4.29 -5.24
CA ARG A 271 9.54 4.15 -6.70
C ARG A 271 10.12 2.80 -7.14
N SER A 272 11.05 2.20 -6.40
CA SER A 272 11.61 0.88 -6.74
C SER A 272 10.56 -0.22 -6.59
N ARG A 273 9.64 -0.10 -5.63
CA ARG A 273 8.53 -1.04 -5.43
C ARG A 273 7.44 -0.89 -6.48
N SER A 274 7.06 0.33 -6.86
CA SER A 274 6.11 0.52 -7.96
C SER A 274 6.69 0.03 -9.29
N ARG A 275 7.98 0.28 -9.54
CA ARG A 275 8.74 -0.29 -10.67
C ARG A 275 8.83 -1.81 -10.62
N TRP A 276 9.05 -2.39 -9.44
CA TRP A 276 9.04 -3.86 -9.28
C TRP A 276 7.65 -4.39 -9.64
N ARG A 277 6.57 -3.86 -9.06
CA ARG A 277 5.20 -4.30 -9.38
C ARG A 277 4.91 -4.18 -10.88
N LEU A 278 5.30 -3.08 -11.53
CA LEU A 278 5.21 -2.90 -12.99
C LEU A 278 6.01 -3.97 -13.75
N LEU A 279 7.25 -4.27 -13.33
CA LEU A 279 8.06 -5.35 -13.92
C LEU A 279 7.44 -6.73 -13.71
N GLN A 280 6.79 -6.96 -12.57
CA GLN A 280 6.08 -8.20 -12.24
C GLN A 280 4.88 -8.38 -13.17
N TYR A 281 4.07 -7.34 -13.34
CA TYR A 281 2.95 -7.34 -14.29
C TYR A 281 3.43 -7.46 -15.74
N ALA A 282 4.50 -6.77 -16.11
CA ALA A 282 5.11 -6.88 -17.43
C ALA A 282 5.64 -8.30 -17.68
N PHE A 283 6.29 -8.93 -16.70
CA PHE A 283 6.77 -10.30 -16.79
C PHE A 283 5.62 -11.31 -16.93
N ILE A 284 4.57 -11.19 -16.11
CA ILE A 284 3.36 -12.04 -16.23
C ILE A 284 2.73 -11.87 -17.62
N THR A 285 2.64 -10.63 -18.11
CA THR A 285 2.12 -10.34 -19.46
C THR A 285 3.01 -10.97 -20.54
N LEU A 286 4.32 -10.90 -20.41
CA LEU A 286 5.27 -11.43 -21.39
C LEU A 286 5.27 -12.97 -21.42
N VAL A 287 5.19 -13.62 -20.25
CA VAL A 287 5.00 -15.07 -20.13
C VAL A 287 3.66 -15.48 -20.74
N ALA A 288 2.58 -14.78 -20.41
CA ALA A 288 1.26 -15.01 -20.99
C ALA A 288 1.31 -14.95 -22.52
N VAL A 289 1.86 -13.87 -23.09
CA VAL A 289 2.01 -13.72 -24.56
C VAL A 289 2.89 -14.83 -25.16
N ARG A 290 4.00 -15.20 -24.50
CA ARG A 290 4.90 -16.26 -24.98
C ARG A 290 4.22 -17.63 -25.05
N VAL A 291 3.46 -17.99 -24.01
CA VAL A 291 2.72 -19.25 -23.90
C VAL A 291 1.52 -19.27 -24.86
N MET A 292 0.84 -18.13 -25.07
CA MET A 292 -0.21 -18.04 -26.09
C MET A 292 0.35 -18.26 -27.50
N ARG A 293 1.57 -17.78 -27.77
CA ARG A 293 2.22 -17.91 -29.08
C ARG A 293 2.75 -19.32 -29.37
N SER A 294 2.87 -20.20 -28.39
CA SER A 294 3.30 -21.60 -28.60
C SER A 294 2.17 -22.53 -29.05
N GLY A 295 0.92 -22.05 -29.14
CA GLY A 295 -0.22 -22.85 -29.60
C GLY A 295 -0.73 -23.86 -28.57
N GLU A 296 -0.29 -23.76 -27.31
CA GLU A 296 -0.81 -24.55 -26.20
C GLU A 296 -2.21 -24.06 -25.79
N THR A 297 -3.08 -24.98 -25.38
CA THR A 297 -4.51 -24.70 -25.16
C THR A 297 -4.73 -23.69 -24.01
N PHE A 298 -5.73 -22.81 -24.17
CA PHE A 298 -6.18 -21.79 -23.20
C PHE A 298 -6.19 -22.22 -21.71
N PRO A 299 -6.68 -23.41 -21.31
CA PRO A 299 -6.62 -23.84 -19.90
C PRO A 299 -5.20 -24.03 -19.37
N MET A 300 -4.23 -24.39 -20.21
CA MET A 300 -2.81 -24.51 -19.84
C MET A 300 -2.20 -23.14 -19.62
N VAL A 301 -2.54 -22.16 -20.48
CA VAL A 301 -2.09 -20.77 -20.36
C VAL A 301 -2.67 -20.09 -19.12
N MET A 302 -3.98 -20.25 -18.88
CA MET A 302 -4.63 -19.76 -17.66
C MET A 302 -4.11 -20.47 -16.41
N GLY A 303 -3.84 -21.77 -16.50
CA GLY A 303 -3.18 -22.54 -15.45
C GLY A 303 -1.79 -21.99 -15.13
N VAL A 304 -0.98 -21.68 -16.15
CA VAL A 304 0.36 -21.10 -15.98
C VAL A 304 0.31 -19.67 -15.45
N ILE A 305 -0.64 -18.82 -15.89
CA ILE A 305 -0.78 -17.45 -15.38
C ILE A 305 -1.27 -17.46 -13.94
N LEU A 306 -2.27 -18.28 -13.61
CA LEU A 306 -2.75 -18.45 -12.24
C LEU A 306 -1.65 -19.05 -11.37
N PHE A 307 -0.95 -20.08 -11.84
CA PHE A 307 0.14 -20.73 -11.11
C PHE A 307 1.37 -19.84 -10.98
N ALA A 308 1.72 -19.01 -11.96
CA ALA A 308 2.82 -18.04 -11.87
C ALA A 308 2.43 -16.87 -10.96
N GLY A 309 1.18 -16.39 -11.02
CA GLY A 309 0.64 -15.43 -10.07
C GLY A 309 0.66 -15.99 -8.64
N LEU A 310 0.26 -17.25 -8.46
CA LEU A 310 0.32 -17.97 -7.19
C LEU A 310 1.77 -18.20 -6.75
N ALA A 311 2.66 -18.66 -7.64
CA ALA A 311 4.06 -18.98 -7.34
C ALA A 311 4.95 -17.75 -7.20
N LEU A 312 4.50 -16.56 -7.60
CA LEU A 312 5.15 -15.29 -7.31
C LEU A 312 4.62 -14.66 -6.01
N THR A 313 3.36 -14.95 -5.65
CA THR A 313 2.77 -14.51 -4.37
C THR A 313 3.12 -15.43 -3.21
N ILE A 314 3.23 -16.75 -3.44
CA ILE A 314 3.52 -17.76 -2.43
C ILE A 314 4.90 -17.55 -1.78
N PRO A 315 6.04 -17.41 -2.48
CA PRO A 315 7.34 -17.21 -1.84
C PRO A 315 7.39 -15.93 -1.02
N LYS A 316 6.69 -14.89 -1.47
CA LYS A 316 6.53 -13.64 -0.70
C LYS A 316 5.71 -13.88 0.56
N LEU A 317 4.58 -14.58 0.46
CA LEU A 317 3.76 -14.99 1.60
C LEU A 317 4.52 -15.95 2.54
N TRP A 318 5.37 -16.81 2.01
CA TRP A 318 6.17 -17.78 2.76
C TRP A 318 7.29 -17.10 3.56
N VAL A 319 7.94 -16.10 2.96
CA VAL A 319 8.93 -15.22 3.62
C VAL A 319 8.26 -14.30 4.64
N ASP A 320 7.09 -13.74 4.31
CA ASP A 320 6.38 -12.81 5.19
C ASP A 320 5.72 -13.51 6.39
N ALA A 321 5.30 -14.78 6.23
CA ALA A 321 4.75 -15.63 7.30
C ALA A 321 5.82 -16.15 8.29
N GLY A 322 7.11 -15.93 8.02
CA GLY A 322 8.20 -16.38 8.90
C GLY A 322 8.28 -17.90 9.06
N LEU A 323 7.72 -18.66 8.10
CA LEU A 323 7.83 -20.11 8.09
C LEU A 323 9.32 -20.47 7.94
N PRO A 324 9.82 -21.44 8.73
CA PRO A 324 11.22 -21.83 8.67
C PRO A 324 11.52 -22.28 7.24
N THR A 325 12.37 -21.53 6.55
CA THR A 325 13.10 -22.05 5.40
C THR A 325 13.74 -23.34 5.87
N LEU A 326 13.37 -24.44 5.23
CA LEU A 326 14.06 -25.72 5.31
C LEU A 326 15.49 -25.50 4.77
N ARG A 327 16.30 -24.77 5.53
CA ARG A 327 17.74 -24.90 5.48
C ARG A 327 17.96 -26.29 6.05
N GLY A 328 18.33 -27.21 5.15
CA GLY A 328 18.83 -28.50 5.54
C GLY A 328 19.83 -28.30 6.68
N GLY A 329 19.62 -29.05 7.76
CA GLY A 329 20.64 -29.22 8.75
C GLY A 329 21.79 -29.93 8.08
N ASP A 330 22.78 -29.15 7.66
CA ASP A 330 24.16 -29.63 7.61
C ASP A 330 24.74 -29.38 8.99
N ASP A 331 24.50 -30.34 9.87
CA ASP A 331 25.34 -30.65 11.03
C ASP A 331 25.31 -32.17 11.18
N GLY A 332 26.25 -32.81 10.49
CA GLY A 332 26.49 -34.26 10.42
C GLY A 332 27.61 -34.58 9.45
#